data_AF-A0AAV5XPR4-F1
#
_entry.id   AF-A0AAV5XPR4-F1
#
_cell.length_a   1.000
_cell.length_b   1.000
_cell.length_c   1.000
_cell.angle_alpha   90.00
_cell.angle_beta   90.00
_cell.angle_gamma   90.00
#
_symmetry.space_group_name_H-M   'P 1'
#
loop_
_entity.id
_entity.type
_entity.pdbx_description
1 polymer ?
#
loop_
_entity_poly.entity_id
_entity_poly.type
_entity_poly.pdbx_seq_one_letter_code
_entity_poly.pdbx_strand_id
1 'polypeptide(L)' 'MGTCPKCKLRIKRNGNHVKLGSTWVHKQCPPKRDRAAKRA' A
#
# COMPACT_ATOMS: atom_id res chain seq x y z
N MET A 1 -2.42 -11.15 -2.51
CA MET A 1 -2.85 -9.76 -2.22
C MET A 1 -1.99 -8.89 -3.09
N GLY A 2 -2.59 -8.31 -4.14
CA GLY A 2 -1.86 -7.61 -5.18
C GLY A 2 -1.18 -6.34 -4.68
N THR A 3 -1.02 -5.40 -5.59
CA THR A 3 -0.41 -4.12 -5.31
C THR A 3 -1.46 -3.18 -4.75
N CYS A 4 -1.14 -2.45 -3.67
CA CYS A 4 -2.04 -1.43 -3.15
C CYS A 4 -2.18 -0.30 -4.20
N PRO A 5 -3.39 0.02 -4.70
CA PRO A 5 -3.56 1.06 -5.72
C PRO A 5 -3.19 2.46 -5.23
N LYS A 6 -3.20 2.71 -3.91
CA LYS A 6 -2.88 4.02 -3.32
C LYS A 6 -1.38 4.33 -3.29
N CYS A 7 -0.55 3.37 -2.86
CA CYS A 7 0.90 3.57 -2.72
C CYS A 7 1.73 2.77 -3.72
N LYS A 8 1.10 1.93 -4.54
CA LYS A 8 1.75 1.02 -5.49
C LYS A 8 2.75 0.05 -4.84
N LEU A 9 2.68 -0.13 -3.52
CA LEU A 9 3.50 -1.10 -2.79
C LEU A 9 2.78 -2.44 -2.71
N ARG A 10 3.57 -3.52 -2.67
CA ARG A 10 3.06 -4.87 -2.50
C ARG A 10 2.39 -5.01 -1.13
N ILE A 11 1.21 -5.64 -1.11
CA ILE A 11 0.50 -5.92 0.14
C ILE A 11 1.07 -7.19 0.77
N LYS A 12 1.66 -7.04 1.95
CA LYS A 12 2.17 -8.15 2.76
C LYS A 12 1.01 -8.80 3.55
N ARG A 13 1.11 -10.12 3.75
CA ARG A 13 0.19 -10.90 4.60
C ARG A 13 0.50 -10.71 6.10
N ASN A 14 0.58 -9.46 6.54
CA ASN A 14 0.85 -9.06 7.93
C ASN A 14 -0.39 -8.43 8.61
N GLY A 15 -1.60 -8.69 8.11
CA GLY A 15 -2.84 -8.07 8.62
C GLY A 15 -2.97 -6.54 8.44
N ASN A 16 -1.93 -5.84 7.98
CA ASN A 16 -1.97 -4.39 7.70
C ASN A 16 -2.57 -4.10 6.31
N HIS A 17 -3.69 -4.72 5.98
CA HIS A 17 -4.45 -4.48 4.76
C HIS A 17 -5.94 -4.72 4.98
N VAL A 18 -6.77 -4.03 4.19
CA VAL A 18 -8.23 -4.16 4.16
C VAL A 18 -8.68 -4.36 2.72
N LYS A 19 -9.78 -5.07 2.56
CA LYS A 19 -10.42 -5.27 1.26
C LYS A 19 -11.42 -4.14 1.03
N LEU A 20 -11.24 -3.40 -0.05
CA LEU A 20 -12.08 -2.28 -0.46
C LEU A 20 -12.69 -2.65 -1.81
N GLY A 21 -13.92 -3.19 -1.76
CA GLY A 21 -14.57 -3.81 -2.92
C GLY A 21 -13.79 -5.03 -3.43
N SER A 22 -13.35 -4.97 -4.68
CA SER A 22 -12.52 -6.01 -5.32
C SER A 22 -11.02 -5.85 -5.07
N THR A 23 -10.58 -4.73 -4.46
CA THR A 23 -9.17 -4.38 -4.35
C THR A 23 -8.69 -4.41 -2.91
N TRP A 24 -7.46 -4.88 -2.69
CA TRP A 24 -6.81 -4.80 -1.39
C TRP A 24 -6.03 -3.49 -1.27
N VAL A 25 -6.11 -2.83 -0.11
CA VAL A 25 -5.36 -1.62 0.24
C VAL A 25 -4.70 -1.81 1.61
N HIS A 26 -3.59 -1.14 1.89
CA HIS A 26 -3.04 -1.13 3.27
C HIS A 26 -4.00 -0.40 4.21
N LYS A 27 -4.16 -0.88 5.47
CA LYS A 27 -4.94 -0.16 6.50
C LYS A 27 -4.35 1.21 6.73
N GLN A 28 -3.03 1.23 6.93
CA GLN A 28 -2.24 2.44 6.96
C GLN A 28 -1.44 2.52 5.67
N CYS A 29 -2.12 2.91 4.59
CA CYS A 29 -1.43 3.28 3.38
C CYS A 29 -0.56 4.50 3.70
N PRO A 30 0.77 4.46 3.43
CA PRO A 30 1.58 5.64 3.61
C PRO A 30 0.94 6.79 2.82
N PRO A 31 0.81 8.00 3.40
CA PRO A 31 0.37 9.17 2.64
C PRO A 31 1.25 9.21 1.40
N LYS A 32 0.64 9.45 0.22
CA LYS A 32 1.30 9.39 -1.09
C LYS A 32 2.72 9.86 -0.92
N ARG A 33 3.69 8.94 -0.95
CA ARG A 33 5.08 9.35 -1.08
C ARG A 33 5.14 9.90 -2.48
N ASP A 34 4.87 11.20 -2.60
CA ASP A 34 5.21 11.99 -3.75
C ASP A 34 6.72 11.90 -3.88
N ARG A 35 7.18 10.81 -4.49
CA ARG A 35 8.56 10.50 -4.84
C ARG A 35 9.62 10.95 -3.81
N ALA A 36 9.32 10.90 -2.51
CA ALA A 36 10.26 11.36 -1.50
C ALA A 36 11.02 10.17 -0.90
N ALA A 37 12.33 10.31 -0.97
CA ALA A 37 13.37 9.42 -0.46
C ALA A 37 13.71 8.21 -1.35
N LYS A 38 14.44 8.49 -2.44
CA LYS A 38 15.78 7.90 -2.55
C LYS A 38 16.47 8.14 -1.19
N ARG A 39 16.76 7.09 -0.43
CA ARG A 39 17.91 7.13 0.47
C ARG A 39 18.95 6.22 -0.16
N ALA A 40 20.09 6.85 -0.44
CA ALA A 40 21.34 6.26 -0.88
C ALA A 40 21.82 5.18 0.11
#